data_AF-A0A448YZP5-F1
#
_entry.id   AF-A0A448YZP5-F1
#
_cell.length_a   1.000
_cell.length_b   1.000
_cell.length_c   1.000
_cell.angle_alpha   90.00
_cell.angle_beta   90.00
_cell.angle_gamma   90.00
#
_symmetry.space_group_name_H-M   'P 1'
#
loop_
_entity.id
_entity.type
_entity.pdbx_description
1 polymer ?
#
loop_
_entity_poly.entity_id
_entity_poly.type
_entity_poly.pdbx_seq_one_letter_code
_entity_poly.pdbx_strand_id
1 'polypeptide(L)'
;MEKFLVSVLLLAVNAFLLVYPSTSFVVTNERSGCWFPAAPRGCPSSSRGRSATVEDNESPAPIFPNDENDLRFSGVGRLFTTTPPPSSAASEENHPGGAPEEPQPREDHLRVVDRMQRSRVVVVGLGGVGSWAAEALCRSGVGHITLIDLDDICISNTNRQLHALSTSVGQMKIDAMKARLEEINPSVEVTLVHDFVSKENADDVWETIRELSPVPVTACLDAIDGSDAKTAWIASCARRRVPIVTCGGSAGRTDPTKFTCDDLTRAVEDNLLSSCRKNLRKYYGFQEGVSPGAKARDPKTGKLRKKLPRKWKIQAVYSTEAPRQLPRGSGTSSLRRCDGALGTACFVTGASGFVAAGKIVEMIASDNLPVPKQFSGNQLREKTWGR
;
A
#
# COMPACT_ATOMS: atom_id res chain seq x y z
N MET A 1 46.51 9.62 43.23
CA MET A 1 45.70 10.22 42.14
C MET A 1 44.40 9.46 41.84
N GLU A 2 43.96 8.48 42.66
CA GLU A 2 42.67 7.78 42.45
C GLU A 2 41.55 8.16 43.44
N LYS A 3 41.80 9.03 44.43
CA LYS A 3 40.77 9.47 45.40
C LYS A 3 40.21 10.87 45.15
N PHE A 4 40.67 11.57 44.11
CA PHE A 4 40.18 12.93 43.77
C PHE A 4 39.20 12.95 42.58
N LEU A 5 39.16 11.88 41.77
CA LEU A 5 38.24 11.80 40.62
C LEU A 5 36.81 11.39 41.00
N VAL A 6 36.62 10.72 42.15
CA VAL A 6 35.29 10.22 42.58
C VAL A 6 34.41 11.33 43.16
N SER A 7 34.99 12.40 43.73
CA SER A 7 34.21 13.53 44.26
C SER A 7 33.75 14.54 43.21
N VAL A 8 34.38 14.59 42.02
CA VAL A 8 33.94 15.49 40.93
C VAL A 8 32.78 14.89 40.13
N LEU A 9 32.64 13.56 40.10
CA LEU A 9 31.58 12.89 39.35
C LEU A 9 30.22 12.87 40.10
N LEU A 10 30.21 12.92 41.44
CA LEU A 10 28.96 12.95 42.22
C LEU A 10 28.28 14.34 42.28
N LEU A 11 29.00 15.43 41.95
CA LEU A 11 28.44 16.78 41.94
C LEU A 11 27.75 17.16 40.61
N ALA A 12 28.01 16.41 39.53
CA ALA A 12 27.37 16.64 38.22
C ALA A 12 25.99 15.96 38.09
N VAL A 13 25.67 14.98 38.95
CA VAL A 13 24.40 14.23 38.90
C VAL A 13 23.24 14.99 39.57
N ASN A 14 23.51 16.02 40.39
CA ASN A 14 22.47 16.80 41.07
C ASN A 14 22.08 18.12 40.40
N ALA A 15 22.63 18.45 39.22
CA ALA A 15 22.40 19.73 38.54
C ALA A 15 21.50 19.65 37.28
N PHE A 16 20.95 18.47 36.95
CA PHE A 16 20.08 18.30 35.77
C PHE A 16 18.62 17.95 36.11
N LEU A 17 18.17 18.30 37.32
CA LEU A 17 16.79 18.12 37.81
C LEU A 17 16.05 19.44 38.08
N LEU A 18 16.43 20.54 37.41
CA LEU A 18 15.81 21.86 37.63
C LEU A 18 15.63 22.66 36.33
N VAL A 19 14.85 22.15 35.39
CA VAL A 19 14.09 23.00 34.43
C VAL A 19 12.87 22.21 33.97
N TYR A 20 11.67 22.54 34.46
CA TYR A 20 10.39 22.65 33.73
C TYR A 20 9.25 22.88 34.75
N PRO A 21 8.37 23.87 34.54
CA PRO A 21 7.33 24.22 35.51
C PRO A 21 6.16 23.23 35.48
N SER A 22 5.67 22.94 36.67
CA SER A 22 4.51 22.11 36.98
C SER A 22 3.22 22.71 36.39
N THR A 23 2.62 22.05 35.39
CA THR A 23 1.19 22.22 35.08
C THR A 23 0.38 21.21 35.86
N SER A 24 -0.48 21.73 36.74
CA SER A 24 -1.42 21.00 37.59
C SER A 24 -2.36 20.12 36.76
N PHE A 25 -2.32 18.81 37.02
CA PHE A 25 -3.38 17.88 36.65
C PHE A 25 -4.57 18.07 37.59
N VAL A 26 -5.71 18.51 37.07
CA VAL A 26 -7.00 18.38 37.75
C VAL A 26 -7.62 17.08 37.27
N VAL A 27 -7.68 16.11 38.18
CA VAL A 27 -8.48 14.89 38.03
C VAL A 27 -9.90 15.23 38.49
N THR A 28 -10.87 15.24 37.58
CA THR A 28 -12.29 15.09 37.94
C THR A 28 -12.83 13.83 37.29
N ASN A 29 -12.98 12.81 38.13
CA ASN A 29 -13.67 11.57 37.85
C ASN A 29 -15.11 11.74 38.35
N GLU A 30 -16.09 11.90 37.46
CA GLU A 30 -17.47 11.56 37.78
C GLU A 30 -18.13 10.82 36.62
N ARG A 31 -18.71 9.68 36.99
CA ARG A 31 -19.51 8.79 36.17
C ARG A 31 -20.93 9.33 36.03
N SER A 32 -21.59 8.79 35.01
CA SER A 32 -23.02 8.47 34.90
C SER A 32 -23.92 9.49 34.18
N GLY A 33 -24.73 8.95 33.25
CA GLY A 33 -25.90 9.61 32.69
C GLY A 33 -26.11 9.36 31.20
N CYS A 34 -26.74 8.23 30.85
CA CYS A 34 -27.52 8.10 29.61
C CYS A 34 -28.55 9.25 29.51
N TRP A 35 -29.07 9.57 28.32
CA TRP A 35 -30.45 10.00 28.02
C TRP A 35 -30.48 10.73 26.65
N PHE A 36 -31.19 10.14 25.69
CA PHE A 36 -31.82 10.79 24.52
C PHE A 36 -33.25 10.22 24.45
N PRO A 37 -34.24 10.81 23.74
CA PRO A 37 -34.35 12.17 23.17
C PRO A 37 -35.70 12.85 23.50
N ALA A 38 -35.86 14.15 23.20
CA ALA A 38 -37.19 14.73 22.97
C ALA A 38 -37.11 15.99 22.08
N ALA A 39 -37.70 15.90 20.88
CA ALA A 39 -38.38 17.02 20.21
C ALA A 39 -39.89 16.77 20.38
N PRO A 40 -40.79 17.79 20.42
CA PRO A 40 -41.25 18.40 19.17
C PRO A 40 -41.83 19.84 19.25
N ARG A 41 -42.22 20.35 18.07
CA ARG A 41 -43.16 21.46 17.75
C ARG A 41 -42.50 22.85 17.62
N GLY A 42 -42.76 23.65 16.59
CA GLY A 42 -43.74 23.51 15.51
C GLY A 42 -43.55 24.53 14.39
N CYS A 43 -44.26 24.25 13.30
CA CYS A 43 -44.62 25.19 12.24
C CYS A 43 -46.00 25.80 12.61
N PRO A 44 -46.36 27.00 12.14
CA PRO A 44 -47.18 27.02 10.92
C PRO A 44 -46.99 28.23 9.98
N SER A 45 -47.27 27.99 8.68
CA SER A 45 -47.99 28.81 7.67
C SER A 45 -47.62 30.29 7.49
N SER A 46 -47.61 30.92 6.32
CA SER A 46 -47.96 30.62 4.93
C SER A 46 -47.77 31.93 4.16
N SER A 47 -47.35 31.90 2.89
CA SER A 47 -48.02 32.65 1.82
C SER A 47 -47.39 32.35 0.46
N ARG A 48 -48.28 32.20 -0.52
CA ARG A 48 -48.01 31.98 -1.94
C ARG A 48 -47.53 33.29 -2.58
N GLY A 49 -46.56 33.20 -3.48
CA GLY A 49 -46.18 34.27 -4.41
C GLY A 49 -45.51 33.66 -5.64
N ARG A 50 -45.88 34.13 -6.83
CA ARG A 50 -45.64 33.53 -8.15
C ARG A 50 -44.21 33.71 -8.68
N SER A 51 -43.78 32.72 -9.46
CA SER A 51 -43.08 32.80 -10.76
C SER A 51 -42.08 33.95 -11.00
N ALA A 52 -40.81 33.57 -11.12
CA ALA A 52 -39.92 34.07 -12.16
C ALA A 52 -38.87 33.00 -12.46
N THR A 53 -38.87 32.52 -13.70
CA THR A 53 -37.81 31.71 -14.29
C THR A 53 -36.55 32.57 -14.40
N VAL A 54 -35.51 32.22 -13.65
CA VAL A 54 -34.15 32.70 -13.93
C VAL A 54 -33.37 31.47 -14.38
N GLU A 55 -33.03 31.46 -15.65
CA GLU A 55 -32.02 30.58 -16.20
C GLU A 55 -30.67 31.01 -15.60
N ASP A 56 -30.27 30.35 -14.51
CA ASP A 56 -28.91 30.47 -14.00
C ASP A 56 -27.99 29.68 -14.94
N ASN A 57 -27.54 30.38 -15.98
CA ASN A 57 -26.41 29.99 -16.80
C ASN A 57 -25.13 30.24 -15.98
N GLU A 58 -24.94 29.46 -14.91
CA GLU A 58 -23.66 29.39 -14.21
C GLU A 58 -22.67 28.69 -15.14
N SER A 59 -21.91 29.51 -15.87
CA SER A 59 -20.60 29.09 -16.35
C SER A 59 -19.83 28.54 -15.15
N PRO A 60 -19.24 27.33 -15.23
CA PRO A 60 -18.53 26.77 -14.09
C PRO A 60 -17.47 27.77 -13.66
N ALA A 61 -17.53 28.18 -12.38
CA ALA A 61 -16.53 29.03 -11.77
C ALA A 61 -15.14 28.46 -12.10
N PRO A 62 -14.15 29.30 -12.44
CA PRO A 62 -12.81 28.83 -12.72
C PRO A 62 -12.33 28.00 -11.53
N ILE A 63 -12.03 26.72 -11.80
CA ILE A 63 -11.41 25.81 -10.84
C ILE A 63 -10.00 26.37 -10.60
N PHE A 64 -9.86 27.26 -9.61
CA PHE A 64 -8.57 27.55 -9.04
C PHE A 64 -8.23 26.35 -8.14
N PRO A 65 -7.20 25.55 -8.48
CA PRO A 65 -6.86 24.36 -7.70
C PRO A 65 -6.36 24.75 -6.30
N ASN A 66 -6.46 23.84 -5.34
CA ASN A 66 -5.78 23.98 -4.05
C ASN A 66 -4.26 23.90 -4.29
N ASP A 67 -3.64 25.06 -4.56
CA ASP A 67 -2.25 25.29 -4.99
C ASP A 67 -1.21 24.43 -4.21
N GLU A 68 -1.39 24.27 -2.91
CA GLU A 68 -0.42 23.55 -2.08
C GLU A 68 -0.35 22.05 -2.36
N ASN A 69 -1.49 21.38 -2.58
CA ASN A 69 -1.53 19.94 -2.82
C ASN A 69 -1.00 19.59 -4.22
N ASP A 70 -1.27 20.45 -5.19
CA ASP A 70 -0.72 20.31 -6.54
C ASP A 70 0.81 20.47 -6.52
N LEU A 71 1.33 21.45 -5.77
CA LEU A 71 2.76 21.63 -5.58
C LEU A 71 3.43 20.41 -4.91
N ARG A 72 2.81 19.87 -3.84
CA ARG A 72 3.33 18.71 -3.09
C ARG A 72 3.56 17.46 -3.94
N PHE A 73 2.71 17.21 -4.93
CA PHE A 73 2.74 15.97 -5.73
C PHE A 73 3.05 16.18 -7.22
N SER A 74 3.23 17.42 -7.66
CA SER A 74 3.55 17.76 -9.05
C SER A 74 4.72 16.97 -9.63
N GLY A 75 5.75 16.68 -8.82
CA GLY A 75 6.89 15.87 -9.22
C GLY A 75 6.50 14.47 -9.68
N VAL A 76 5.55 13.82 -8.99
CA VAL A 76 5.01 12.51 -9.35
C VAL A 76 4.19 12.62 -10.63
N GLY A 77 3.31 13.64 -10.72
CA GLY A 77 2.53 13.89 -11.92
C GLY A 77 3.41 13.99 -13.17
N ARG A 78 4.51 14.74 -13.08
CA ARG A 78 5.45 14.95 -14.21
C ARG A 78 6.18 13.68 -14.66
N LEU A 79 6.37 12.68 -13.78
CA LEU A 79 6.99 11.40 -14.17
C LEU A 79 6.12 10.61 -15.15
N PHE A 80 4.81 10.82 -15.13
CA PHE A 80 3.84 10.07 -15.92
C PHE A 80 3.17 10.90 -17.02
N THR A 81 3.68 12.11 -17.29
CA THR A 81 3.31 12.91 -18.45
C THR A 81 4.35 12.79 -19.54
N THR A 82 3.90 12.59 -20.78
CA THR A 82 4.77 12.62 -21.95
C THR A 82 5.07 14.06 -22.34
N THR A 83 6.14 14.64 -21.80
CA THR A 83 6.89 15.62 -22.60
C THR A 83 8.10 14.87 -23.14
N PRO A 84 8.18 14.56 -24.44
CA PRO A 84 9.42 14.04 -24.98
C PRO A 84 10.54 15.06 -24.65
N PRO A 85 11.76 14.60 -24.31
CA PRO A 85 12.88 15.52 -24.18
C PRO A 85 12.99 16.31 -25.50
N PRO A 86 13.29 17.63 -25.47
CA PRO A 86 13.45 18.38 -26.69
C PRO A 86 14.49 17.66 -27.54
N SER A 87 14.04 17.10 -28.68
CA SER A 87 14.93 16.43 -29.60
C SER A 87 15.95 17.47 -30.06
N SER A 88 17.22 17.25 -29.75
CA SER A 88 18.35 18.01 -30.29
C SER A 88 18.55 17.67 -31.78
N ALA A 89 17.53 17.89 -32.61
CA ALA A 89 17.54 17.80 -34.07
C ALA A 89 16.15 18.14 -34.64
N ALA A 90 15.88 19.41 -34.84
CA ALA A 90 14.96 19.85 -35.88
C ALA A 90 15.39 21.25 -36.31
N SER A 91 16.03 21.28 -37.48
CA SER A 91 16.36 22.47 -38.25
C SER A 91 15.13 23.36 -38.44
N GLU A 92 15.38 24.66 -38.35
CA GLU A 92 14.45 25.73 -38.74
C GLU A 92 13.93 25.48 -40.17
N GLU A 93 12.63 25.24 -40.31
CA GLU A 93 11.91 25.55 -41.53
C GLU A 93 10.65 26.36 -41.21
N ASN A 94 10.65 27.58 -41.74
CA ASN A 94 9.57 28.57 -41.64
C ASN A 94 8.34 28.13 -42.45
N HIS A 95 7.17 28.08 -41.82
CA HIS A 95 5.87 28.23 -42.49
C HIS A 95 4.94 29.12 -41.65
N PRO A 96 4.32 30.16 -42.24
CA PRO A 96 3.33 30.98 -41.55
C PRO A 96 1.94 30.39 -41.81
N GLY A 97 1.30 29.84 -40.78
CA GLY A 97 -0.08 29.40 -40.88
C GLY A 97 -0.53 28.59 -39.68
N GLY A 98 -1.27 29.24 -38.78
CA GLY A 98 -2.10 28.62 -37.74
C GLY A 98 -1.40 27.57 -36.87
N ALA A 99 -0.84 27.99 -35.74
CA ALA A 99 -0.36 27.05 -34.73
C ALA A 99 -1.50 26.05 -34.41
N PRO A 100 -1.26 24.72 -34.50
CA PRO A 100 -2.09 23.80 -33.77
C PRO A 100 -1.95 24.17 -32.30
N GLU A 101 -3.06 24.34 -31.60
CA GLU A 101 -3.07 24.58 -30.16
C GLU A 101 -2.31 23.42 -29.49
N GLU A 102 -1.05 23.67 -29.09
CA GLU A 102 -0.25 22.69 -28.39
C GLU A 102 -1.02 22.27 -27.13
N PRO A 103 -1.23 20.96 -26.86
CA PRO A 103 -1.82 20.54 -25.60
C PRO A 103 -0.94 21.08 -24.48
N GLN A 104 -1.46 22.04 -23.70
CA GLN A 104 -0.66 22.80 -22.76
C GLN A 104 -0.02 21.85 -21.72
N PRO A 105 1.33 21.70 -21.68
CA PRO A 105 2.02 20.75 -20.81
C PRO A 105 1.79 20.99 -19.31
N ARG A 106 1.23 22.15 -18.94
CA ARG A 106 0.93 22.52 -17.55
C ARG A 106 -0.26 21.76 -16.95
N GLU A 107 -1.14 21.16 -17.74
CA GLU A 107 -2.36 20.53 -17.19
C GLU A 107 -2.29 19.01 -17.05
N ASP A 108 -1.52 18.31 -17.90
CA ASP A 108 -1.53 16.84 -17.92
C ASP A 108 -1.02 16.21 -16.62
N HIS A 109 -0.04 16.84 -15.97
CA HIS A 109 0.51 16.32 -14.72
C HIS A 109 -0.45 16.53 -13.55
N LEU A 110 -1.26 17.59 -13.60
CA LEU A 110 -2.32 17.84 -12.63
C LEU A 110 -3.43 16.81 -12.76
N ARG A 111 -3.73 16.31 -13.97
CA ARG A 111 -4.67 15.18 -14.15
C ARG A 111 -4.15 13.89 -13.51
N VAL A 112 -2.86 13.63 -13.59
CA VAL A 112 -2.24 12.50 -12.87
C VAL A 112 -2.38 12.69 -11.37
N VAL A 113 -2.07 13.88 -10.85
CA VAL A 113 -2.22 14.20 -9.42
C VAL A 113 -3.67 14.05 -8.95
N ASP A 114 -4.65 14.59 -9.67
CA ASP A 114 -6.07 14.47 -9.36
C ASP A 114 -6.51 12.99 -9.32
N ARG A 115 -6.06 12.17 -10.27
CA ARG A 115 -6.35 10.73 -10.25
C ARG A 115 -5.72 10.02 -9.05
N MET A 116 -4.49 10.38 -8.68
CA MET A 116 -3.85 9.86 -7.47
C MET A 116 -4.64 10.24 -6.21
N GLN A 117 -5.06 11.50 -6.10
CA GLN A 117 -5.82 11.99 -4.94
C GLN A 117 -7.19 11.33 -4.81
N ARG A 118 -7.86 11.01 -5.93
CA ARG A 118 -9.15 10.28 -5.93
C ARG A 118 -9.01 8.78 -5.68
N SER A 119 -7.79 8.25 -5.70
CA SER A 119 -7.57 6.81 -5.57
C SER A 119 -7.58 6.34 -4.11
N ARG A 120 -8.12 5.14 -3.90
CA ARG A 120 -8.04 4.42 -2.63
C ARG A 120 -7.19 3.18 -2.75
N VAL A 121 -6.13 3.11 -1.95
CA VAL A 121 -5.24 1.94 -1.90
C VAL A 121 -5.35 1.25 -0.54
N VAL A 122 -5.64 -0.05 -0.56
CA VAL A 122 -5.64 -0.89 0.65
C VAL A 122 -4.26 -1.52 0.80
N VAL A 123 -3.61 -1.30 1.94
CA VAL A 123 -2.32 -1.91 2.29
C VAL A 123 -2.55 -2.95 3.39
N VAL A 124 -2.26 -4.21 3.08
CA VAL A 124 -2.43 -5.33 4.01
C VAL A 124 -1.08 -5.81 4.52
N GLY A 125 -0.89 -5.69 5.84
CA GLY A 125 0.36 -5.95 6.54
C GLY A 125 1.28 -4.73 6.53
N LEU A 126 1.59 -4.19 7.71
CA LEU A 126 2.50 -3.06 7.96
C LEU A 126 3.85 -3.51 8.52
N GLY A 127 4.32 -4.67 8.07
CA GLY A 127 5.66 -5.17 8.37
C GLY A 127 6.77 -4.45 7.60
N GLY A 128 7.87 -5.17 7.34
CA GLY A 128 9.05 -4.59 6.68
C GLY A 128 8.84 -4.16 5.23
N VAL A 129 7.77 -4.59 4.57
CA VAL A 129 7.47 -4.16 3.19
C VAL A 129 6.36 -3.12 3.18
N GLY A 130 5.23 -3.42 3.83
CA GLY A 130 4.04 -2.56 3.77
C GLY A 130 4.20 -1.20 4.44
N SER A 131 5.01 -1.09 5.51
CA SER A 131 5.26 0.22 6.15
C SER A 131 5.93 1.22 5.20
N TRP A 132 6.94 0.78 4.44
CA TRP A 132 7.58 1.61 3.40
C TRP A 132 6.70 1.84 2.18
N ALA A 133 5.86 0.86 1.83
CA ALA A 133 4.94 1.00 0.72
C ALA A 133 3.85 2.04 1.01
N ALA A 134 3.26 2.01 2.22
CA ALA A 134 2.27 2.99 2.65
C ALA A 134 2.84 4.43 2.65
N GLU A 135 4.06 4.60 3.16
CA GLU A 135 4.81 5.87 3.09
C GLU A 135 4.94 6.35 1.63
N ALA A 136 5.41 5.48 0.74
CA ALA A 136 5.64 5.83 -0.66
C ALA A 136 4.33 6.15 -1.40
N LEU A 137 3.23 5.44 -1.11
CA LEU A 137 1.92 5.74 -1.66
C LEU A 137 1.43 7.13 -1.23
N CYS A 138 1.53 7.46 0.06
CA CYS A 138 1.15 8.77 0.57
C CYS A 138 2.01 9.89 -0.05
N ARG A 139 3.33 9.70 -0.10
CA ARG A 139 4.27 10.63 -0.77
C ARG A 139 4.04 10.74 -2.28
N SER A 140 3.30 9.80 -2.87
CA SER A 140 2.91 9.83 -4.29
C SER A 140 1.57 10.52 -4.54
N GLY A 141 0.91 11.04 -3.50
CA GLY A 141 -0.36 11.75 -3.62
C GLY A 141 -1.59 10.84 -3.64
N VAL A 142 -1.48 9.57 -3.22
CA VAL A 142 -2.67 8.74 -2.99
C VAL A 142 -3.51 9.39 -1.88
N GLY A 143 -4.76 9.75 -2.19
CA GLY A 143 -5.60 10.52 -1.27
C GLY A 143 -6.31 9.67 -0.22
N HIS A 144 -6.57 8.39 -0.48
CA HIS A 144 -7.20 7.50 0.49
C HIS A 144 -6.35 6.24 0.70
N ILE A 145 -5.96 5.96 1.94
CA ILE A 145 -5.16 4.78 2.29
C ILE A 145 -5.87 4.01 3.39
N THR A 146 -6.17 2.74 3.13
CA THR A 146 -6.67 1.83 4.16
C THR A 146 -5.54 0.94 4.66
N LEU A 147 -5.28 0.93 5.96
CA LEU A 147 -4.24 0.15 6.60
C LEU A 147 -4.85 -1.03 7.35
N ILE A 148 -4.34 -2.24 7.10
CA ILE A 148 -4.80 -3.47 7.75
C ILE A 148 -3.61 -4.16 8.44
N ASP A 149 -3.61 -4.17 9.76
CA ASP A 149 -2.67 -4.92 10.60
C ASP A 149 -3.26 -5.05 12.02
N LEU A 150 -2.87 -6.09 12.75
CA LEU A 150 -3.31 -6.37 14.13
C LEU A 150 -2.15 -6.32 15.14
N ASP A 151 -0.92 -6.13 14.68
CA ASP A 151 0.26 -6.16 15.53
C ASP A 151 0.61 -4.79 16.12
N ASP A 152 1.24 -4.85 17.30
CA ASP A 152 2.01 -3.76 17.88
C ASP A 152 3.43 -3.66 17.30
N ILE A 153 4.05 -2.49 17.49
CA ILE A 153 5.45 -2.24 17.17
C ILE A 153 6.35 -2.92 18.21
N CYS A 154 7.23 -3.82 17.75
CA CYS A 154 8.21 -4.49 18.60
C CYS A 154 9.62 -3.92 18.36
N ILE A 155 10.46 -3.88 19.40
CA ILE A 155 11.89 -3.49 19.29
C ILE A 155 12.67 -4.31 18.24
N SER A 156 12.27 -5.57 18.02
CA SER A 156 12.86 -6.45 17.00
C SER A 156 12.50 -6.05 15.55
N ASN A 157 11.64 -5.05 15.36
CA ASN A 157 11.23 -4.54 14.05
C ASN A 157 12.17 -3.43 13.53
N THR A 158 12.99 -2.83 14.39
CA THR A 158 13.90 -1.71 14.10
C THR A 158 14.79 -1.94 12.88
N ASN A 159 15.20 -3.19 12.62
CA ASN A 159 16.07 -3.51 11.49
C ASN A 159 15.40 -3.35 10.11
N ARG A 160 14.06 -3.23 10.04
CA ARG A 160 13.33 -3.35 8.77
C ARG A 160 11.99 -2.61 8.64
N GLN A 161 11.36 -2.17 9.72
CA GLN A 161 10.03 -1.53 9.67
C GLN A 161 10.15 -0.03 9.92
N LEU A 162 9.53 0.78 9.07
CA LEU A 162 9.68 2.24 9.07
C LEU A 162 9.21 2.90 10.37
N HIS A 163 8.11 2.41 10.94
CA HIS A 163 7.49 2.97 12.15
C HIS A 163 8.16 2.52 13.45
N ALA A 164 9.14 1.61 13.41
CA ALA A 164 9.82 1.08 14.59
C ALA A 164 10.93 2.03 15.07
N LEU A 165 10.53 3.04 15.84
CA LEU A 165 11.38 4.01 16.51
C LEU A 165 11.46 3.69 18.00
N SER A 166 12.49 4.19 18.69
CA SER A 166 12.61 4.02 20.16
C SER A 166 11.39 4.56 20.91
N THR A 167 10.71 5.57 20.36
CA THR A 167 9.55 6.24 20.96
C THR A 167 8.20 5.59 20.64
N SER A 168 8.15 4.66 19.67
CA SER A 168 6.89 4.07 19.19
C SER A 168 6.72 2.59 19.56
N VAL A 169 7.71 1.97 20.19
CA VAL A 169 7.60 0.58 20.66
C VAL A 169 6.39 0.42 21.58
N GLY A 170 5.56 -0.60 21.31
CA GLY A 170 4.32 -0.87 22.04
C GLY A 170 3.08 -0.15 21.51
N GLN A 171 3.21 0.74 20.53
CA GLN A 171 2.06 1.32 19.83
C GLN A 171 1.57 0.37 18.73
N MET A 172 0.28 0.46 18.39
CA MET A 172 -0.28 -0.23 17.23
C MET A 172 0.38 0.25 15.94
N LYS A 173 0.77 -0.70 15.06
CA LYS A 173 1.41 -0.34 13.78
C LYS A 173 0.55 0.57 12.91
N ILE A 174 -0.77 0.31 12.89
CA ILE A 174 -1.74 1.09 12.09
C ILE A 174 -1.86 2.53 12.60
N ASP A 175 -1.86 2.75 13.91
CA ASP A 175 -1.97 4.09 14.50
C ASP A 175 -0.69 4.91 14.28
N ALA A 176 0.47 4.30 14.53
CA ALA A 176 1.76 4.95 14.30
C ALA A 176 1.96 5.31 12.81
N MET A 177 1.55 4.43 11.89
CA MET A 177 1.59 4.75 10.47
C MET A 177 0.56 5.83 10.10
N LYS A 178 -0.66 5.80 10.65
CA LYS A 178 -1.65 6.85 10.39
C LYS A 178 -1.11 8.24 10.71
N ALA A 179 -0.64 8.44 11.94
CA ALA A 179 -0.10 9.72 12.38
C ALA A 179 1.03 10.21 11.44
N ARG A 180 1.91 9.29 11.06
CA ARG A 180 3.00 9.57 10.12
C ARG A 180 2.50 9.97 8.72
N LEU A 181 1.50 9.27 8.18
CA LEU A 181 0.97 9.58 6.85
C LEU A 181 0.23 10.92 6.82
N GLU A 182 -0.49 11.27 7.89
CA GLU A 182 -1.16 12.56 8.06
C GLU A 182 -0.16 13.72 8.21
N GLU A 183 1.01 13.49 8.82
CA GLU A 183 2.11 14.47 8.81
C GLU A 183 2.70 14.71 7.41
N ILE A 184 2.74 13.67 6.57
CA ILE A 184 3.26 13.76 5.20
C ILE A 184 2.27 14.47 4.28
N ASN A 185 1.01 14.09 4.37
CA ASN A 185 -0.07 14.64 3.58
C ASN A 185 -1.27 14.93 4.49
N PRO A 186 -1.38 16.15 5.03
CA PRO A 186 -2.52 16.57 5.84
C PRO A 186 -3.91 16.35 5.22
N SER A 187 -4.02 16.15 3.90
CA SER A 187 -5.29 15.86 3.23
C SER A 187 -5.51 14.37 2.91
N VAL A 188 -4.63 13.47 3.35
CA VAL A 188 -4.83 12.03 3.16
C VAL A 188 -5.91 11.53 4.12
N GLU A 189 -6.85 10.73 3.61
CA GLU A 189 -7.81 10.02 4.44
C GLU A 189 -7.26 8.63 4.77
N VAL A 190 -6.91 8.41 6.04
CA VAL A 190 -6.42 7.10 6.50
C VAL A 190 -7.52 6.33 7.24
N THR A 191 -7.95 5.22 6.65
CA THR A 191 -8.86 4.26 7.27
C THR A 191 -8.08 3.14 7.95
N LEU A 192 -8.42 2.81 9.19
CA LEU A 192 -7.75 1.74 9.95
C LEU A 192 -8.67 0.53 10.08
N VAL A 193 -8.16 -0.63 9.67
CA VAL A 193 -8.79 -1.93 9.92
C VAL A 193 -7.90 -2.68 10.89
N HIS A 194 -8.32 -2.69 12.15
CA HIS A 194 -7.62 -3.39 13.22
C HIS A 194 -7.98 -4.89 13.21
N ASP A 195 -7.49 -5.59 12.19
CA ASP A 195 -7.69 -7.02 11.98
C ASP A 195 -6.50 -7.60 11.19
N PHE A 196 -6.40 -8.92 11.13
CA PHE A 196 -5.48 -9.62 10.25
C PHE A 196 -6.27 -10.39 9.20
N VAL A 197 -5.72 -10.54 7.99
CA VAL A 197 -6.34 -11.41 6.99
C VAL A 197 -5.99 -12.87 7.28
N SER A 198 -6.99 -13.72 7.22
CA SER A 198 -6.92 -15.18 7.32
C SER A 198 -7.64 -15.83 6.15
N LYS A 199 -7.70 -17.16 6.11
CA LYS A 199 -8.51 -17.83 5.08
C LYS A 199 -10.00 -17.64 5.35
N GLU A 200 -10.34 -17.55 6.62
CA GLU A 200 -11.70 -17.60 7.13
C GLU A 200 -12.37 -16.22 7.06
N ASN A 201 -11.61 -15.14 7.24
CA ASN A 201 -12.17 -13.78 7.34
C ASN A 201 -11.85 -12.86 6.13
N ALA A 202 -11.18 -13.36 5.08
CA ALA A 202 -10.76 -12.48 3.98
C ALA A 202 -11.93 -11.72 3.35
N ASP A 203 -13.11 -12.34 3.22
CA ASP A 203 -14.31 -11.69 2.70
C ASP A 203 -14.99 -10.78 3.73
N ASP A 204 -14.94 -11.10 5.02
CA ASP A 204 -15.47 -10.25 6.09
C ASP A 204 -14.67 -8.95 6.22
N VAL A 205 -13.33 -9.05 6.10
CA VAL A 205 -12.43 -7.89 6.08
C VAL A 205 -12.80 -6.93 4.95
N TRP A 206 -13.25 -7.44 3.79
CA TRP A 206 -13.73 -6.58 2.70
C TRP A 206 -15.02 -5.83 3.03
N GLU A 207 -15.93 -6.46 3.78
CA GLU A 207 -17.14 -5.77 4.23
C GLU A 207 -16.78 -4.64 5.21
N THR A 208 -15.87 -4.89 6.15
CA THR A 208 -15.34 -3.84 7.04
C THR A 208 -14.73 -2.68 6.25
N ILE A 209 -13.92 -2.95 5.22
CA ILE A 209 -13.33 -1.90 4.37
C ILE A 209 -14.43 -1.05 3.69
N ARG A 210 -15.51 -1.68 3.23
CA ARG A 210 -16.64 -1.02 2.56
C ARG A 210 -17.49 -0.20 3.52
N GLU A 211 -17.68 -0.68 4.74
CA GLU A 211 -18.43 0.01 5.78
C GLU A 211 -17.71 1.26 6.29
N LEU A 212 -16.39 1.19 6.44
CA LEU A 212 -15.59 2.27 7.02
C LEU A 212 -15.34 3.45 6.07
N SER A 213 -15.43 3.27 4.76
CA SER A 213 -15.29 4.37 3.81
C SER A 213 -16.05 4.12 2.50
N PRO A 214 -16.82 5.10 2.01
CA PRO A 214 -17.63 4.96 0.80
C PRO A 214 -16.79 5.02 -0.49
N VAL A 215 -15.52 5.42 -0.40
CA VAL A 215 -14.64 5.53 -1.58
C VAL A 215 -14.29 4.13 -2.10
N PRO A 216 -14.56 3.82 -3.38
CA PRO A 216 -14.24 2.52 -3.96
C PRO A 216 -12.75 2.22 -3.93
N VAL A 217 -12.37 0.97 -3.68
CA VAL A 217 -10.97 0.54 -3.69
C VAL A 217 -10.44 0.49 -5.12
N THR A 218 -9.39 1.28 -5.40
CA THR A 218 -8.71 1.35 -6.70
C THR A 218 -7.73 0.19 -6.87
N ALA A 219 -6.95 -0.12 -5.83
CA ALA A 219 -5.97 -1.20 -5.85
C ALA A 219 -5.64 -1.71 -4.43
N CYS A 220 -5.10 -2.92 -4.35
CA CYS A 220 -4.54 -3.50 -3.13
C CYS A 220 -3.03 -3.68 -3.23
N LEU A 221 -2.35 -3.41 -2.12
CA LEU A 221 -0.98 -3.82 -1.86
C LEU A 221 -0.98 -4.89 -0.79
N ASP A 222 -0.50 -6.08 -1.15
CA ASP A 222 -0.44 -7.23 -0.25
C ASP A 222 0.99 -7.51 0.21
N ALA A 223 1.26 -7.15 1.47
CA ALA A 223 2.51 -7.38 2.18
C ALA A 223 2.38 -8.43 3.30
N ILE A 224 1.39 -9.34 3.19
CA ILE A 224 1.21 -10.47 4.12
C ILE A 224 2.40 -11.43 4.00
N ASP A 225 2.90 -11.95 5.12
CA ASP A 225 4.04 -12.88 5.19
C ASP A 225 3.62 -14.37 5.25
N GLY A 226 2.39 -14.67 5.64
CA GLY A 226 1.80 -16.01 5.62
C GLY A 226 1.20 -16.40 4.27
N SER A 227 1.63 -17.53 3.68
CA SER A 227 1.15 -18.02 2.37
C SER A 227 -0.37 -18.20 2.31
N ASP A 228 -0.95 -18.69 3.40
CA ASP A 228 -2.36 -19.05 3.50
C ASP A 228 -3.28 -17.83 3.46
N ALA A 229 -3.03 -16.86 4.33
CA ALA A 229 -3.68 -15.56 4.35
C ALA A 229 -3.47 -14.78 3.03
N LYS A 230 -2.22 -14.74 2.53
CA LYS A 230 -1.88 -14.13 1.23
C LYS A 230 -2.72 -14.71 0.10
N THR A 231 -2.83 -16.03 0.04
CA THR A 231 -3.62 -16.73 -1.00
C THR A 231 -5.10 -16.36 -0.91
N ALA A 232 -5.68 -16.37 0.28
CA ALA A 232 -7.07 -16.02 0.51
C ALA A 232 -7.36 -14.56 0.10
N TRP A 233 -6.47 -13.63 0.46
CA TRP A 233 -6.57 -12.22 0.09
C TRP A 233 -6.54 -12.01 -1.43
N ILE A 234 -5.56 -12.62 -2.12
CA ILE A 234 -5.44 -12.54 -3.59
C ILE A 234 -6.68 -13.10 -4.26
N ALA A 235 -7.19 -14.24 -3.79
CA ALA A 235 -8.41 -14.84 -4.33
C ALA A 235 -9.63 -13.93 -4.12
N SER A 236 -9.73 -13.30 -2.94
CA SER A 236 -10.80 -12.36 -2.63
C SER A 236 -10.76 -11.10 -3.51
N CYS A 237 -9.56 -10.54 -3.74
CA CYS A 237 -9.35 -9.45 -4.70
C CYS A 237 -9.80 -9.86 -6.12
N ALA A 238 -9.44 -11.08 -6.55
CA ALA A 238 -9.80 -11.58 -7.87
C ALA A 238 -11.32 -11.73 -8.06
N ARG A 239 -12.04 -12.25 -7.05
CA ARG A 239 -13.51 -12.35 -7.06
C ARG A 239 -14.17 -10.97 -7.20
N ARG A 240 -13.63 -9.98 -6.49
CA ARG A 240 -14.11 -8.58 -6.50
C ARG A 240 -13.58 -7.76 -7.67
N ARG A 241 -12.73 -8.37 -8.51
CA ARG A 241 -12.08 -7.71 -9.67
C ARG A 241 -11.24 -6.49 -9.27
N VAL A 242 -10.67 -6.50 -8.07
CA VAL A 242 -9.79 -5.44 -7.58
C VAL A 242 -8.35 -5.71 -8.02
N PRO A 243 -7.68 -4.76 -8.68
CA PRO A 243 -6.25 -4.85 -9.01
C PRO A 243 -5.40 -5.04 -7.75
N ILE A 244 -4.38 -5.89 -7.84
CA ILE A 244 -3.52 -6.21 -6.70
C ILE A 244 -2.04 -6.33 -7.10
N VAL A 245 -1.19 -5.75 -6.26
CA VAL A 245 0.26 -5.98 -6.23
C VAL A 245 0.59 -6.77 -4.96
N THR A 246 1.02 -8.03 -5.10
CA THR A 246 1.49 -8.84 -3.97
C THR A 246 3.01 -8.81 -3.85
N CYS A 247 3.52 -8.88 -2.63
CA CYS A 247 4.95 -8.96 -2.36
C CYS A 247 5.36 -10.38 -1.96
N GLY A 248 6.53 -10.80 -2.43
CA GLY A 248 7.21 -12.02 -2.01
C GLY A 248 8.00 -11.86 -0.72
N GLY A 249 8.77 -12.90 -0.37
CA GLY A 249 9.59 -12.92 0.83
C GLY A 249 10.90 -12.14 0.65
N SER A 250 11.18 -11.20 1.55
CA SER A 250 12.44 -10.43 1.56
C SER A 250 13.53 -10.99 2.49
N ALA A 251 13.23 -12.02 3.28
CA ALA A 251 14.17 -12.61 4.23
C ALA A 251 15.33 -13.33 3.54
N GLY A 252 16.53 -13.24 4.13
CA GLY A 252 17.74 -13.90 3.62
C GLY A 252 18.30 -13.31 2.34
N ARG A 253 17.85 -12.13 1.93
CA ARG A 253 18.32 -11.40 0.73
C ARG A 253 19.22 -10.25 1.14
N THR A 254 20.09 -9.82 0.23
CA THR A 254 21.06 -8.75 0.49
C THR A 254 21.22 -7.73 -0.63
N ASP A 255 20.65 -7.98 -1.81
CA ASP A 255 20.81 -7.09 -2.95
C ASP A 255 19.47 -6.38 -3.28
N PRO A 256 19.32 -5.09 -2.93
CA PRO A 256 18.08 -4.36 -3.19
C PRO A 256 17.86 -4.11 -4.69
N THR A 257 18.89 -4.20 -5.53
CA THR A 257 18.78 -3.95 -6.98
C THR A 257 18.14 -5.10 -7.74
N LYS A 258 17.98 -6.26 -7.10
CA LYS A 258 17.44 -7.48 -7.73
C LYS A 258 15.93 -7.63 -7.62
N PHE A 259 15.24 -6.70 -6.98
CA PHE A 259 13.78 -6.68 -6.95
C PHE A 259 13.21 -6.27 -8.32
N THR A 260 12.15 -6.96 -8.72
CA THR A 260 11.42 -6.72 -9.96
C THR A 260 9.93 -6.94 -9.73
N CYS A 261 9.10 -6.52 -10.69
CA CYS A 261 7.66 -6.74 -10.70
C CYS A 261 7.21 -7.33 -12.04
N ASP A 262 6.59 -8.52 -12.02
CA ASP A 262 5.91 -9.13 -13.18
C ASP A 262 4.72 -9.95 -12.65
N ASP A 263 4.02 -10.64 -13.54
CA ASP A 263 2.91 -11.50 -13.17
C ASP A 263 3.31 -12.56 -12.13
N LEU A 264 2.46 -12.79 -11.13
CA LEU A 264 2.68 -13.78 -10.07
C LEU A 264 3.08 -15.14 -10.61
N THR A 265 2.54 -15.55 -11.76
CA THR A 265 2.88 -16.84 -12.40
C THR A 265 4.33 -16.95 -12.83
N ARG A 266 5.07 -15.85 -12.92
CA ARG A 266 6.48 -15.77 -13.36
C ARG A 266 7.48 -15.58 -12.22
N ALA A 267 7.03 -15.29 -11.00
CA ALA A 267 7.93 -15.07 -9.88
C ALA A 267 8.84 -16.28 -9.57
N VAL A 268 10.15 -16.04 -9.50
CA VAL A 268 11.21 -17.04 -9.27
C VAL A 268 11.87 -16.81 -7.91
N GLU A 269 12.66 -17.79 -7.45
CA GLU A 269 13.48 -17.70 -6.23
C GLU A 269 12.69 -17.25 -4.98
N ASP A 270 11.40 -17.62 -4.90
CA ASP A 270 10.51 -17.17 -3.83
C ASP A 270 9.57 -18.29 -3.36
N ASN A 271 9.82 -18.81 -2.15
CA ASN A 271 9.03 -19.90 -1.56
C ASN A 271 7.63 -19.46 -1.16
N LEU A 272 7.46 -18.21 -0.71
CA LEU A 272 6.17 -17.67 -0.29
C LEU A 272 5.23 -17.58 -1.51
N LEU A 273 5.70 -16.96 -2.60
CA LEU A 273 4.93 -16.85 -3.83
C LEU A 273 4.75 -18.20 -4.53
N SER A 274 5.72 -19.11 -4.43
CA SER A 274 5.58 -20.47 -4.94
C SER A 274 4.47 -21.24 -4.22
N SER A 275 4.44 -21.17 -2.89
CA SER A 275 3.38 -21.74 -2.05
C SER A 275 2.02 -21.10 -2.36
N CYS A 276 1.97 -19.77 -2.47
CA CYS A 276 0.75 -19.04 -2.82
C CYS A 276 0.18 -19.48 -4.17
N ARG A 277 0.99 -19.58 -5.22
CA ARG A 277 0.53 -20.09 -6.53
C ARG A 277 -0.01 -21.51 -6.47
N LYS A 278 0.63 -22.39 -5.68
CA LYS A 278 0.17 -23.77 -5.49
C LYS A 278 -1.22 -23.76 -4.85
N ASN A 279 -1.43 -22.92 -3.84
CA ASN A 279 -2.69 -22.80 -3.14
C ASN A 279 -3.79 -22.16 -4.01
N LEU A 280 -3.48 -21.12 -4.79
CA LEU A 280 -4.42 -20.50 -5.72
C LEU A 280 -4.96 -21.50 -6.76
N ARG A 281 -4.10 -22.38 -7.28
CA ARG A 281 -4.51 -23.46 -8.20
C ARG A 281 -5.35 -24.51 -7.49
N LYS A 282 -4.90 -24.95 -6.31
CA LYS A 282 -5.50 -26.08 -5.59
C LYS A 282 -6.90 -25.73 -5.07
N TYR A 283 -7.09 -24.53 -4.55
CA TYR A 283 -8.27 -24.18 -3.75
C TYR A 283 -9.15 -23.09 -4.37
N TYR A 284 -8.61 -22.24 -5.25
CA TYR A 284 -9.32 -21.05 -5.75
C TYR A 284 -9.52 -21.02 -7.27
N GLY A 285 -9.37 -22.16 -7.96
CA GLY A 285 -9.73 -22.29 -9.39
C GLY A 285 -8.85 -21.46 -10.34
N PHE A 286 -7.64 -21.08 -9.92
CA PHE A 286 -6.69 -20.46 -10.85
C PHE A 286 -6.12 -21.51 -11.81
N GLN A 287 -5.99 -21.15 -13.09
CA GLN A 287 -5.59 -22.09 -14.13
C GLN A 287 -4.28 -22.80 -13.77
N GLU A 288 -4.28 -24.13 -13.90
CA GLU A 288 -3.05 -24.89 -13.86
C GLU A 288 -2.06 -24.38 -14.92
N GLY A 289 -0.82 -24.18 -14.49
CA GLY A 289 0.21 -23.55 -15.28
C GLY A 289 1.53 -24.25 -15.09
N VAL A 290 2.43 -23.99 -16.02
CA VAL A 290 3.82 -24.46 -15.95
C VAL A 290 4.55 -23.62 -14.93
N SER A 291 5.30 -24.24 -14.00
CA SER A 291 6.15 -23.51 -13.07
C SER A 291 7.14 -22.62 -13.85
N PRO A 292 7.50 -21.43 -13.32
CA PRO A 292 8.57 -20.61 -13.89
C PRO A 292 9.80 -21.46 -14.25
N GLY A 293 10.27 -21.35 -15.49
CA GLY A 293 11.46 -22.07 -15.97
C GLY A 293 11.22 -23.50 -16.47
N ALA A 294 10.01 -24.08 -16.35
CA ALA A 294 9.77 -25.41 -16.89
C ALA A 294 9.78 -25.44 -18.44
N LYS A 295 10.36 -26.51 -18.97
CA LYS A 295 10.53 -26.74 -20.40
C LYS A 295 9.45 -27.73 -20.86
N ALA A 296 8.79 -27.42 -21.98
CA ALA A 296 7.89 -28.34 -22.65
C ALA A 296 8.40 -28.60 -24.07
N ARG A 297 8.14 -29.81 -24.57
CA ARG A 297 8.48 -30.17 -25.95
C ARG A 297 7.51 -29.45 -26.88
N ASP A 298 8.05 -28.69 -27.83
CA ASP A 298 7.25 -28.00 -28.85
C ASP A 298 6.63 -29.05 -29.80
N PRO A 299 5.29 -29.12 -29.92
CA PRO A 299 4.63 -30.13 -30.75
C PRO A 299 5.03 -30.05 -32.24
N LYS A 300 5.45 -28.88 -32.72
CA LYS A 300 5.81 -28.66 -34.13
C LYS A 300 7.28 -28.93 -34.43
N THR A 301 8.17 -28.64 -33.48
CA THR A 301 9.62 -28.69 -33.71
C THR A 301 10.33 -29.79 -32.91
N GLY A 302 9.64 -30.46 -31.98
CA GLY A 302 10.21 -31.50 -31.11
C GLY A 302 11.26 -31.01 -30.11
N LYS A 303 11.65 -29.72 -30.16
CA LYS A 303 12.65 -29.09 -29.29
C LYS A 303 12.04 -28.70 -27.95
N LEU A 304 12.80 -28.84 -26.87
CA LEU A 304 12.40 -28.29 -25.56
C LEU A 304 12.44 -26.76 -25.62
N ARG A 305 11.29 -26.12 -25.43
CA ARG A 305 11.18 -24.66 -25.30
C ARG A 305 10.66 -24.30 -23.91
N LYS A 306 11.10 -23.15 -23.39
CA LYS A 306 10.52 -22.57 -22.17
C LYS A 306 9.05 -22.30 -22.44
N LYS A 307 8.17 -22.98 -21.70
CA LYS A 307 6.73 -22.74 -21.81
C LYS A 307 6.37 -21.63 -20.82
N LEU A 308 6.09 -20.44 -21.35
CA LEU A 308 5.68 -19.33 -20.49
C LEU A 308 4.30 -19.61 -19.88
N PRO A 309 4.13 -19.41 -18.58
CA PRO A 309 2.82 -19.54 -17.96
C PRO A 309 1.88 -18.46 -18.51
N ARG A 310 0.59 -18.78 -18.59
CA ARG A 310 -0.45 -17.80 -18.88
C ARG A 310 -0.54 -16.83 -17.70
N LYS A 311 -0.53 -15.54 -17.99
CA LYS A 311 -0.59 -14.48 -16.98
C LYS A 311 -1.93 -14.46 -16.26
N TRP A 312 -1.90 -14.40 -14.93
CA TRP A 312 -3.10 -14.22 -14.10
C TRP A 312 -3.47 -12.75 -13.89
N LYS A 313 -2.69 -11.81 -14.43
CA LYS A 313 -2.82 -10.36 -14.22
C LYS A 313 -2.71 -9.94 -12.75
N ILE A 314 -2.04 -10.74 -11.93
CA ILE A 314 -1.69 -10.38 -10.55
C ILE A 314 -0.25 -9.91 -10.57
N GLN A 315 0.00 -8.64 -10.25
CA GLN A 315 1.37 -8.14 -10.20
C GLN A 315 2.05 -8.67 -8.93
N ALA A 316 3.28 -9.13 -9.05
CA ALA A 316 4.05 -9.68 -7.95
C ALA A 316 5.45 -9.08 -7.89
N VAL A 317 5.80 -8.51 -6.74
CA VAL A 317 7.16 -8.05 -6.44
C VAL A 317 7.95 -9.21 -5.85
N TYR A 318 9.08 -9.53 -6.45
CA TYR A 318 9.98 -10.57 -5.99
C TYR A 318 11.42 -10.21 -6.37
N SER A 319 12.40 -10.85 -5.73
CA SER A 319 13.81 -10.67 -6.07
C SER A 319 14.35 -11.87 -6.85
N THR A 320 15.19 -11.58 -7.83
CA THR A 320 15.90 -12.59 -8.64
C THR A 320 17.11 -13.17 -7.93
N GLU A 321 17.49 -12.63 -6.77
CA GLU A 321 18.46 -13.23 -5.85
C GLU A 321 17.89 -14.54 -5.27
N ALA A 322 18.70 -15.57 -5.08
CA ALA A 322 18.27 -16.70 -4.25
C ALA A 322 18.36 -16.30 -2.77
N PRO A 323 17.37 -16.60 -1.93
CA PRO A 323 17.51 -16.37 -0.49
C PRO A 323 18.65 -17.22 0.06
N ARG A 324 19.40 -16.67 1.02
CA ARG A 324 20.41 -17.42 1.76
C ARG A 324 19.77 -18.66 2.41
N GLN A 325 20.54 -19.72 2.53
CA GLN A 325 20.10 -20.95 3.19
C GLN A 325 20.51 -20.93 4.65
N LEU A 326 19.63 -21.43 5.52
CA LEU A 326 19.99 -21.68 6.91
C LEU A 326 20.96 -22.87 7.00
N PRO A 327 21.92 -22.84 7.93
CA PRO A 327 22.66 -24.04 8.30
C PRO A 327 21.67 -25.16 8.71
N ARG A 328 21.89 -26.39 8.23
CA ARG A 328 21.07 -27.54 8.60
C ARG A 328 21.05 -27.69 10.12
N GLY A 329 19.87 -27.65 10.73
CA GLY A 329 19.68 -27.83 12.17
C GLY A 329 19.28 -26.58 12.97
N SER A 330 19.25 -25.38 12.36
CA SER A 330 18.64 -24.22 13.04
C SER A 330 17.12 -24.37 13.02
N GLY A 331 16.48 -24.43 14.19
CA GLY A 331 15.04 -24.59 14.34
C GLY A 331 14.24 -23.60 13.51
N THR A 332 13.08 -24.03 13.01
CA THR A 332 12.14 -23.16 12.30
C THR A 332 11.66 -22.09 13.26
N SER A 333 12.15 -20.87 13.09
CA SER A 333 11.63 -19.68 13.77
C SER A 333 10.11 -19.65 13.58
N SER A 334 9.40 -19.63 14.70
CA SER A 334 7.94 -19.63 14.74
C SER A 334 7.36 -18.47 13.93
N LEU A 335 6.22 -18.72 13.28
CA LEU A 335 5.39 -17.82 12.46
C LEU A 335 5.04 -16.45 13.11
N ARG A 336 5.46 -16.20 14.36
CA ARG A 336 5.15 -15.00 15.16
C ARG A 336 6.32 -14.43 15.96
N ARG A 337 7.50 -15.04 15.90
CA ARG A 337 8.69 -14.42 16.50
C ARG A 337 9.43 -13.68 15.41
N CYS A 338 9.67 -12.40 15.69
CA CYS A 338 10.36 -11.47 14.80
C CYS A 338 11.88 -11.73 14.68
N ASP A 339 12.31 -12.99 14.85
CA ASP A 339 13.68 -13.49 14.93
C ASP A 339 14.00 -14.50 13.81
N GLY A 340 13.28 -14.40 12.67
CA GLY A 340 13.45 -15.27 11.51
C GLY A 340 14.92 -15.53 11.20
N ALA A 341 15.33 -16.81 11.22
CA ALA A 341 16.74 -17.20 11.25
C ALA A 341 17.54 -16.71 10.02
N LEU A 342 16.87 -16.33 8.93
CA LEU A 342 17.48 -15.82 7.70
C LEU A 342 17.90 -14.34 7.78
N GLY A 343 17.40 -13.60 8.77
CA GLY A 343 17.62 -12.16 8.87
C GLY A 343 16.93 -11.34 7.77
N THR A 344 16.85 -10.03 8.00
CA THR A 344 16.26 -9.03 7.10
C THR A 344 16.94 -7.68 7.34
N ALA A 345 16.88 -6.77 6.37
CA ALA A 345 17.38 -5.40 6.50
C ALA A 345 16.44 -4.39 5.82
N CYS A 346 16.45 -3.15 6.30
CA CYS A 346 15.58 -2.07 5.82
C CYS A 346 15.81 -1.78 4.33
N PHE A 347 17.05 -1.76 3.85
CA PHE A 347 17.32 -1.48 2.44
C PHE A 347 16.75 -2.55 1.48
N VAL A 348 16.63 -3.81 1.93
CA VAL A 348 16.02 -4.90 1.13
C VAL A 348 14.50 -4.82 1.17
N THR A 349 13.96 -4.70 2.38
CA THR A 349 12.50 -4.76 2.61
C THR A 349 11.82 -3.46 2.15
N GLY A 350 12.48 -2.31 2.36
CA GLY A 350 12.10 -1.01 1.80
C GLY A 350 12.18 -0.98 0.28
N ALA A 351 13.22 -1.55 -0.35
CA ALA A 351 13.27 -1.66 -1.81
C ALA A 351 12.07 -2.44 -2.38
N SER A 352 11.71 -3.57 -1.76
CA SER A 352 10.49 -4.32 -2.11
C SER A 352 9.23 -3.45 -1.98
N GLY A 353 9.11 -2.70 -0.87
CA GLY A 353 8.00 -1.78 -0.62
C GLY A 353 7.90 -0.67 -1.67
N PHE A 354 9.03 -0.07 -2.05
CA PHE A 354 9.09 0.97 -3.08
C PHE A 354 8.78 0.44 -4.48
N VAL A 355 9.25 -0.77 -4.84
CA VAL A 355 8.86 -1.40 -6.11
C VAL A 355 7.36 -1.68 -6.14
N ALA A 356 6.76 -2.12 -5.02
CA ALA A 356 5.34 -2.39 -4.93
C ALA A 356 4.49 -1.11 -5.04
N ALA A 357 4.83 -0.08 -4.26
CA ALA A 357 4.16 1.21 -4.32
C ALA A 357 4.32 1.86 -5.71
N GLY A 358 5.54 1.87 -6.26
CA GLY A 358 5.81 2.37 -7.60
C GLY A 358 4.97 1.67 -8.67
N LYS A 359 4.74 0.36 -8.54
CA LYS A 359 3.86 -0.35 -9.48
C LYS A 359 2.39 0.09 -9.37
N ILE A 360 1.88 0.32 -8.16
CA ILE A 360 0.52 0.83 -7.95
C ILE A 360 0.40 2.26 -8.49
N VAL A 361 1.39 3.12 -8.22
CA VAL A 361 1.43 4.49 -8.74
C VAL A 361 1.43 4.48 -10.27
N GLU A 362 2.26 3.65 -10.92
CA GLU A 362 2.26 3.47 -12.37
C GLU A 362 0.87 3.03 -12.88
N MET A 363 0.23 2.05 -12.23
CA MET A 363 -1.09 1.56 -12.62
C MET A 363 -2.17 2.64 -12.54
N ILE A 364 -2.16 3.46 -11.47
CA ILE A 364 -3.11 4.56 -11.31
C ILE A 364 -2.78 5.68 -12.30
N ALA A 365 -1.54 6.15 -12.35
CA ALA A 365 -1.11 7.25 -13.19
C ALA A 365 -1.33 6.99 -14.70
N SER A 366 -1.22 5.73 -15.14
CA SER A 366 -1.51 5.33 -16.53
C SER A 366 -2.96 4.90 -16.78
N ASP A 367 -3.82 4.94 -15.76
CA ASP A 367 -5.20 4.42 -15.81
C ASP A 367 -5.28 2.97 -16.33
N ASN A 368 -4.26 2.18 -16.02
CA ASN A 368 -4.14 0.78 -16.41
C ASN A 368 -4.15 -0.10 -15.17
N LEU A 369 -5.35 -0.50 -14.79
CA LEU A 369 -5.65 -1.27 -13.59
C LEU A 369 -5.89 -2.75 -13.95
N PRO A 370 -4.84 -3.60 -14.06
CA PRO A 370 -5.00 -5.00 -14.44
C PRO A 370 -5.83 -5.79 -13.43
N VAL A 371 -7.03 -6.17 -13.86
CA VAL A 371 -7.92 -7.03 -13.09
C VAL A 371 -7.41 -8.47 -13.09
N PRO A 372 -7.28 -9.13 -11.92
CA PRO A 372 -6.89 -10.53 -11.82
C PRO A 372 -7.83 -11.45 -12.62
N LYS A 373 -7.26 -12.43 -13.31
CA LYS A 373 -8.00 -13.41 -14.12
C LYS A 373 -8.06 -14.76 -13.42
N GLN A 374 -9.22 -15.08 -12.86
CA GLN A 374 -9.59 -16.42 -12.45
C GLN A 374 -10.13 -17.17 -13.69
N PHE A 375 -9.46 -18.24 -14.11
CA PHE A 375 -9.90 -19.04 -15.26
C PHE A 375 -10.30 -20.45 -14.81
N SER A 376 -11.59 -20.59 -14.48
CA SER A 376 -12.32 -21.83 -14.69
C SER A 376 -13.78 -21.46 -14.95
N GLY A 377 -14.27 -21.78 -16.16
CA GLY A 377 -15.68 -21.65 -16.49
C GLY A 377 -16.52 -22.51 -15.56
N ASN A 378 -17.62 -21.93 -15.09
CA ASN A 378 -18.69 -22.52 -14.27
C ASN A 378 -18.26 -23.26 -12.98
N GLN A 379 -18.88 -22.79 -11.88
CA GLN A 379 -18.80 -23.27 -10.50
C GLN A 379 -17.51 -22.90 -9.77
N LEU A 380 -17.64 -21.85 -8.96
CA LEU A 380 -16.97 -21.67 -7.67
C LEU A 380 -17.00 -22.99 -6.89
N ARG A 381 -16.02 -23.86 -7.11
CA ARG A 381 -15.70 -24.91 -6.15
C ARG A 381 -14.65 -24.32 -5.23
N GLU A 382 -15.10 -23.68 -4.16
CA GLU A 382 -14.35 -23.74 -2.91
C GLU A 382 -14.24 -25.22 -2.57
N LYS A 383 -13.17 -25.87 -3.06
CA LYS A 383 -12.80 -27.17 -2.51
C LYS A 383 -12.39 -26.85 -1.09
N THR A 384 -13.25 -27.25 -0.15
CA THR A 384 -13.04 -27.10 1.30
C THR A 384 -11.58 -27.33 1.61
N TRP A 385 -10.90 -26.26 2.03
CA TRP A 385 -9.56 -26.36 2.57
C TRP A 385 -9.70 -27.17 3.85
N GLY A 386 -9.29 -28.44 3.82
CA GLY A 386 -9.48 -29.35 4.95
C GLY A 386 -8.95 -28.72 6.24
N ARG A 387 -9.78 -28.82 7.30
CA ARG A 387 -9.41 -28.44 8.67
C ARG A 387 -8.16 -29.19 9.13
#